data_AF-A0A9D9YD67-F1
#
_entry.id   AF-A0A9D9YD67-F1
#
_cell.length_a   1.000
_cell.length_b   1.000
_cell.length_c   1.000
_cell.angle_alpha   90.00
_cell.angle_beta   90.00
_cell.angle_gamma   90.00
#
_symmetry.space_group_name_H-M   'P 1'
#
loop_
_entity.id
_entity.type
_entity.pdbx_description
1 polymer ?
#
loop_
_entity_poly.entity_id
_entity_poly.type
_entity_poly.pdbx_seq_one_letter_code
_entity_poly.pdbx_strand_id
1 'polypeptide(L)' 'MTEETHLVERTRCEVWTRVMGYHRPVSHFNIGKKSEHYSRKHFTETVAANHAFCQQYAESSC' A
#
# COMPACT_ATOMS: atom_id res chain seq x y z
N MET A 1 -2.41 11.20 45.02
CA MET A 1 -2.73 10.29 43.90
C MET A 1 -2.40 11.03 42.62
N THR A 2 -1.12 11.09 42.27
CA THR A 2 -0.65 11.72 41.02
C THR A 2 -0.33 10.57 40.07
N GLU A 3 -1.25 10.30 39.15
CA GLU A 3 -1.02 9.35 38.05
C GLU A 3 -0.02 9.96 37.07
N GLU A 4 1.23 9.50 37.10
CA GLU A 4 2.19 9.75 36.04
C GLU A 4 1.89 8.79 34.88
N THR A 5 1.24 9.30 33.85
CA THR A 5 1.08 8.58 32.58
C THR A 5 2.45 8.41 31.94
N HIS A 6 3.04 7.22 32.08
CA HIS A 6 4.28 6.83 31.41
C HIS A 6 4.03 6.78 29.88
N LEU A 7 4.17 7.92 29.22
CA LEU A 7 4.08 8.06 27.77
C LEU A 7 5.33 7.41 27.15
N VAL A 8 5.27 6.10 26.93
CA VAL A 8 6.31 5.36 26.21
C VAL A 8 6.49 6.00 24.83
N GLU A 9 7.67 6.57 24.59
CA GLU A 9 8.01 7.16 23.30
C GLU A 9 8.01 6.07 22.21
N ARG A 10 7.24 6.26 21.16
CA ARG A 10 7.12 5.28 20.07
C ARG A 10 8.35 5.36 19.16
N THR A 11 8.93 4.20 18.84
CA THR A 11 9.98 4.10 17.83
C THR A 11 9.41 4.33 16.43
N ARG A 12 10.09 5.14 15.62
CA ARG A 12 9.69 5.37 14.22
C ARG A 12 9.93 4.11 13.39
N CYS A 13 8.89 3.64 12.70
CA CYS A 13 9.04 2.58 11.71
C CYS A 13 9.62 3.12 10.40
N GLU A 14 10.56 2.38 9.82
CA GLU A 14 11.01 2.63 8.45
C GLU A 14 10.17 1.84 7.46
N VAL A 15 9.68 2.53 6.42
CA VAL A 15 8.91 1.92 5.35
C VAL A 15 9.83 1.63 4.17
N TRP A 16 9.79 0.39 3.69
CA TRP A 16 10.61 -0.09 2.58
C TRP A 16 9.71 -0.47 1.41
N THR A 17 10.16 -0.15 0.19
CA THR A 17 9.42 -0.45 -1.03
C THR A 17 10.34 -1.01 -2.11
N ARG A 18 9.78 -1.82 -3.01
CA ARG A 18 10.51 -2.34 -4.17
C ARG A 18 10.65 -1.27 -5.27
N VAL A 19 11.87 -1.07 -5.74
CA VAL A 19 12.23 -0.16 -6.83
C VAL A 19 13.08 -0.93 -7.84
N MET A 20 12.60 -1.05 -9.09
CA MET A 20 13.35 -1.63 -10.21
C MET A 20 14.05 -2.99 -9.93
N GLY A 21 13.57 -3.77 -8.95
CA GLY A 21 14.14 -5.08 -8.63
C GLY A 21 14.57 -5.26 -7.17
N TYR A 22 14.95 -4.20 -6.46
CA TYR A 22 15.49 -4.27 -5.09
C TYR A 22 14.66 -3.46 -4.08
N HIS A 23 14.86 -3.73 -2.79
CA HIS A 23 14.20 -2.98 -1.71
C HIS A 23 14.99 -1.73 -1.35
N ARG A 24 14.28 -0.60 -1.28
CA ARG A 24 14.85 0.69 -0.90
C ARG A 24 13.95 1.37 0.14
N PRO A 25 14.52 1.95 1.21
CA PRO A 25 13.75 2.72 2.19
C PRO A 25 13.15 3.98 1.54
N VAL A 26 11.88 4.24 1.84
CA VAL A 26 11.13 5.39 1.32
C VAL A 26 11.71 6.72 1.81
N SER A 27 12.32 6.72 3.01
CA SER A 27 13.00 7.89 3.58
C SER A 27 14.09 8.47 2.67
N HIS A 28 14.72 7.64 1.84
CA HIS A 28 15.81 8.04 0.96
C HIS A 28 15.33 8.58 -0.40
N PHE A 29 14.03 8.72 -0.64
CA PHE A 29 13.49 9.13 -1.95
C PHE A 29 13.79 10.61 -2.21
N ASN A 30 14.37 10.92 -3.37
CA ASN A 30 14.47 12.30 -3.86
C ASN A 30 13.10 12.78 -4.40
N ILE A 31 12.98 14.07 -4.72
CA ILE A 31 11.72 14.68 -5.14
C ILE A 31 11.15 13.99 -6.40
N GLY A 32 12.01 13.69 -7.39
CA GLY A 32 11.60 12.98 -8.60
C GLY A 32 11.06 11.58 -8.32
N LYS A 33 11.72 10.81 -7.44
CA LYS A 33 11.28 9.47 -7.06
C LYS A 33 9.98 9.48 -6.27
N LYS A 34 9.77 10.50 -5.43
CA LYS A 34 8.49 10.70 -4.73
C LYS A 34 7.36 10.93 -5.74
N SER A 35 7.55 11.83 -6.71
CA SER A 35 6.56 12.11 -7.77
C SER A 35 6.21 10.86 -8.59
N GLU A 36 7.23 10.11 -9.01
CA GLU A 36 7.02 8.84 -9.72
C GLU A 36 6.25 7.83 -8.85
N HIS A 37 6.62 7.70 -7.58
CA HIS A 37 5.95 6.78 -6.66
C HIS A 37 4.47 7.12 -6.46
N TYR A 38 4.11 8.39 -6.27
CA TYR A 38 2.71 8.83 -6.13
C TYR A 38 1.91 8.65 -7.42
N SER A 39 2.56 8.66 -8.58
CA SER A 39 1.92 8.47 -9.87
C SER A 39 1.69 6.99 -10.21
N ARG A 40 2.17 6.05 -9.40
CA ARG A 40 2.00 4.61 -9.64
C ARG A 40 0.53 4.22 -9.49
N LYS A 41 -0.02 3.52 -10.48
CA LYS A 41 -1.35 2.92 -10.39
C LYS A 41 -1.25 1.60 -9.64
N HIS A 42 -2.02 1.48 -8.56
CA HIS A 42 -2.14 0.23 -7.81
C HIS A 42 -3.23 -0.63 -8.42
N PHE A 43 -3.00 -1.95 -8.40
CA PHE A 43 -4.04 -2.90 -8.73
C PHE A 43 -5.18 -2.77 -7.72
N THR A 44 -6.41 -2.75 -8.23
CA THR A 44 -7.63 -2.76 -7.41
C THR A 44 -8.44 -3.97 -7.82
N GLU A 45 -8.67 -4.89 -6.87
CA GLU A 45 -9.32 -6.17 -7.13
C GLU A 45 -10.70 -6.02 -7.78
N THR A 46 -11.48 -5.04 -7.34
CA THR A 46 -12.84 -4.76 -7.84
C THR A 46 -12.87 -4.18 -9.26
N VAL A 47 -11.73 -3.72 -9.79
CA VAL A 47 -11.61 -3.14 -11.15
C VAL A 47 -11.12 -4.18 -12.16
N ALA A 48 -10.63 -5.34 -11.70
CA ALA A 48 -10.29 -6.42 -12.61
C ALA A 48 -11.56 -6.88 -13.32
N ALA A 49 -11.57 -6.80 -14.67
CA ALA A 49 -12.72 -7.13 -15.53
C ALA A 49 -13.35 -8.51 -15.23
N ASN A 50 -12.58 -9.39 -14.59
CA ASN A 50 -13.03 -10.69 -14.13
C ASN A 50 -14.17 -10.61 -13.10
N HIS A 51 -14.26 -9.57 -12.27
CA HIS A 51 -15.34 -9.47 -11.28
C HIS A 51 -16.71 -9.31 -11.96
N ALA A 52 -16.82 -8.40 -12.93
CA ALA A 52 -18.04 -8.21 -13.72
C ALA A 52 -18.36 -9.43 -14.59
N PHE A 53 -17.33 -10.05 -15.19
CA PHE A 53 -17.48 -11.30 -15.94
C PHE A 53 -18.00 -12.43 -15.05
N CYS A 54 -17.38 -12.67 -13.89
CA CYS A 54 -17.84 -13.69 -12.95
C CYS A 54 -19.25 -13.38 -12.46
N GLN A 55 -19.60 -12.14 -12.13
CA GLN A 55 -20.98 -11.81 -11.74
C GLN A 55 -21.99 -12.07 -12.86
N GLN A 56 -21.67 -11.72 -14.11
CA GLN A 56 -22.56 -11.90 -15.25
C GLN A 56 -22.77 -13.38 -15.62
N TYR A 57 -21.76 -14.23 -15.44
CA TYR A 57 -21.77 -15.61 -15.92
C TYR A 57 -21.79 -16.68 -14.80
N ALA A 58 -21.59 -16.33 -13.53
CA ALA A 58 -21.64 -17.29 -12.41
C ALA A 58 -23.04 -17.82 -12.13
N GLU A 59 -24.10 -17.09 -12.49
CA GLU A 59 -25.49 -17.56 -12.35
C GLU A 59 -25.94 -18.43 -13.54
N SER A 60 -25.10 -18.54 -14.58
CA SER A 60 -25.35 -19.39 -15.76
C SER A 60 -24.62 -20.73 -15.63
N SER A 61 -24.94 -21.49 -14.60
CA SER A 61 -24.47 -22.87 -14.46
C SER A 61 -25.57 -23.69 -13.80
N CYS A 62 -26.29 -24.46 -14.64
CA CYS A 62 -27.04 -25.69 -14.31
C CYS A 62 -27.82 -25.70 -12.98
#